data_AF-F2UQ81-F1
#
_entry.id   AF-F2UQ81-F1
#
_cell.length_a   1.000
_cell.length_b   1.000
_cell.length_c   1.000
_cell.angle_alpha   90.00
_cell.angle_beta   90.00
_cell.angle_gamma   90.00
#
_symmetry.space_group_name_H-M   'P 1'
#
loop_
_entity.id
_entity.type
_entity.pdbx_description
1 polymer ?
#
loop_
_entity_poly.entity_id
_entity_poly.type
_entity_poly.pdbx_seq_one_letter_code
_entity_poly.pdbx_strand_id
1 'polypeptide(L)'
;MAATSNKQASMLPSLSSVSWLLVLVVCYTTFVSSHAQTGEMNRTSAFIYVDENRQMILQDSEARLSLKDMLETLSSLQQTVSTLQRHNAELRSTVSTLESQATASVAFTRIAAITTAGTYDVTISINNSSGLPSSVPLYAEVGGAGGGGASPSAGGVNGASTSLVCPSMAMMWLKATGGVGGDYLGPGGAHGSGDIGPIRLVGRGGDGGVGGGGSAGSYRVPTISTGVDGGNGGYAAGVFQLTAPVQQLQAVVGAGGRSADRYAQDGSDGFVIFHYPQGMDITITNAA
;
A
#
# COMPACT_ATOMS: atom_id res chain seq x y z
N MET A 1 10.64 45.41 0.74
CA MET A 1 9.20 45.24 0.97
C MET A 1 8.97 43.81 1.42
N ALA A 2 8.78 43.64 2.73
CA ALA A 2 8.50 42.35 3.36
C ALA A 2 6.98 42.13 3.33
N ALA A 3 6.56 40.95 2.89
CA ALA A 3 5.20 40.46 3.08
C ALA A 3 5.27 39.22 3.97
N THR A 4 5.22 39.45 5.28
CA THR A 4 5.00 38.44 6.31
C THR A 4 3.56 37.94 6.22
N SER A 5 3.37 36.72 5.72
CA SER A 5 2.09 36.02 5.78
C SER A 5 1.88 35.50 7.21
N ASN A 6 0.97 36.17 7.93
CA ASN A 6 0.41 35.70 9.19
C ASN A 6 -0.45 34.47 8.93
N LYS A 7 0.09 33.27 9.19
CA LYS A 7 -0.74 32.11 9.55
C LYS A 7 -0.78 32.03 11.07
N GLN A 8 -1.86 32.55 11.66
CA GLN A 8 -2.26 32.20 13.01
C GLN A 8 -2.53 30.69 13.03
N ALA A 9 -1.55 29.91 13.48
CA ALA A 9 -1.79 28.55 13.92
C ALA A 9 -2.67 28.63 15.16
N SER A 10 -3.89 28.11 15.06
CA SER A 10 -4.76 27.88 16.21
C SER A 10 -4.05 26.95 17.19
N MET A 11 -3.44 27.53 18.23
CA MET A 11 -2.99 26.80 19.40
C MET A 11 -4.20 26.30 20.18
N LEU A 12 -4.73 25.15 19.78
CA LEU A 12 -5.44 24.28 20.71
C LEU A 12 -4.36 23.45 21.41
N PRO A 13 -4.19 23.54 22.74
CA PRO A 13 -3.24 22.70 23.44
C PRO A 13 -3.64 21.24 23.25
N SER A 14 -2.71 20.41 22.75
CA SER A 14 -2.87 18.97 22.67
C SER A 14 -2.94 18.41 24.10
N LEU A 15 -4.14 18.37 24.65
CA LEU A 15 -4.44 17.68 25.90
C LEU A 15 -4.05 16.21 25.72
N SER A 16 -2.98 15.81 26.40
CA SER A 16 -2.49 14.43 26.43
C SER A 16 -3.62 13.48 26.86
N SER A 17 -3.53 12.21 26.48
CA SER A 17 -4.51 11.17 26.83
C SER A 17 -4.80 11.08 28.34
N VAL A 18 -3.85 11.54 29.17
CA VAL A 18 -3.97 11.63 30.63
C VAL A 18 -4.95 12.75 31.05
N SER A 19 -4.97 13.86 30.32
CA SER A 19 -5.87 14.99 30.58
C SER A 19 -7.33 14.65 30.27
N TRP A 20 -7.57 13.83 29.23
CA TRP A 20 -8.92 13.32 28.91
C TRP A 20 -9.43 12.33 29.95
N LEU A 21 -8.55 11.47 30.47
CA LEU A 21 -8.89 10.55 31.55
C LEU A 21 -9.34 11.31 32.80
N LEU A 22 -8.66 12.41 33.12
CA LEU A 22 -8.96 13.22 34.30
C LEU A 22 -10.29 13.98 34.15
N VAL A 23 -10.60 14.47 32.94
CA VAL A 23 -11.93 15.03 32.62
C VAL A 23 -13.02 13.97 32.76
N LEU A 24 -12.81 12.75 32.28
CA LEU A 24 -13.78 11.66 32.43
C LEU A 24 -14.01 11.27 33.89
N VAL A 25 -12.96 11.21 34.71
CA VAL A 25 -13.08 10.90 36.15
C VAL A 25 -13.80 12.03 36.90
N VAL A 26 -13.53 13.30 36.57
CA VAL A 26 -14.26 14.43 37.15
C VAL A 26 -15.72 14.44 36.70
N CYS A 27 -16.01 14.21 35.42
CA CYS A 27 -17.38 14.10 34.92
C CYS A 27 -18.14 12.93 35.59
N TYR A 28 -17.51 11.76 35.75
CA TYR A 28 -18.11 10.60 36.41
C TYR A 28 -18.40 10.87 37.90
N THR A 29 -17.45 11.45 38.63
CA THR A 29 -17.66 11.79 40.05
C THR A 29 -18.72 12.87 40.24
N THR A 30 -18.82 13.84 39.34
CA THR A 30 -19.91 14.83 39.36
C THR A 30 -21.27 14.25 38.96
N PHE A 31 -21.33 13.30 38.01
CA PHE A 31 -22.57 12.62 37.61
C PHE A 31 -23.11 11.72 38.71
N VAL A 32 -22.22 11.01 39.41
CA VAL A 32 -22.57 10.22 40.60
C VAL A 32 -23.02 11.12 41.76
N SER A 33 -22.46 12.33 41.89
CA SER A 33 -22.87 13.27 42.94
C SER A 33 -24.16 14.02 42.63
N SER A 34 -24.50 14.25 41.36
CA SER A 34 -25.71 14.99 40.95
C SER A 34 -26.97 14.13 40.88
N HIS A 35 -26.86 12.79 40.95
CA HIS A 35 -28.00 11.89 41.14
C HIS A 35 -28.42 11.70 42.61
N ALA A 36 -27.75 12.35 43.56
CA ALA A 36 -28.00 12.15 44.99
C ALA A 36 -29.01 13.13 45.63
N GLN A 37 -29.63 14.05 44.88
CA GLN A 37 -30.56 15.02 45.47
C GLN A 37 -31.79 15.30 44.60
N THR A 38 -32.75 14.38 44.62
CA THR A 38 -34.19 14.67 44.73
C THR A 38 -34.90 13.39 45.15
N GLY A 39 -35.81 13.51 46.11
CA GLY A 39 -36.18 12.42 47.01
C GLY A 39 -36.98 11.26 46.39
N GLU A 40 -36.70 10.07 46.91
CA GLU A 40 -37.66 9.11 47.45
C GLU A 40 -36.86 7.99 48.14
N MET A 41 -37.26 7.59 49.35
CA MET A 41 -36.68 6.43 50.02
C MET A 41 -36.99 5.17 49.21
N ASN A 42 -35.98 4.62 48.53
CA ASN A 42 -36.04 3.24 48.05
C ASN A 42 -34.79 2.47 48.51
N ARG A 43 -35.00 1.25 48.99
CA ARG A 43 -34.02 0.42 49.70
C ARG A 43 -32.93 -0.07 48.75
N THR A 44 -31.78 0.60 48.77
CA THR A 44 -30.49 0.13 48.21
C THR A 44 -29.40 0.32 49.25
N SER A 45 -29.60 -0.26 50.41
CA SER A 45 -28.62 -0.24 51.48
C SER A 45 -27.59 -1.33 51.20
N ALA A 46 -26.45 -0.94 50.63
CA ALA A 46 -25.28 -1.79 50.58
C ALA A 46 -24.83 -2.11 52.02
N PHE A 47 -24.70 -3.38 52.37
CA PHE A 47 -24.28 -3.81 53.71
C PHE A 47 -22.93 -4.52 53.65
N ILE A 48 -22.09 -4.24 54.65
CA ILE A 48 -20.81 -4.92 54.85
C ILE A 48 -20.96 -5.85 56.05
N TYR A 49 -20.73 -7.14 55.86
CA TYR A 49 -20.76 -8.12 56.95
C TYR A 49 -19.67 -9.16 56.77
N VAL A 50 -19.38 -9.88 57.86
CA VAL A 50 -18.47 -11.03 57.85
C VAL A 50 -19.32 -12.29 57.73
N ASP A 51 -19.10 -13.09 56.69
CA ASP A 51 -19.86 -14.32 56.47
C ASP A 51 -19.41 -15.47 57.39
N GLU A 52 -20.10 -16.61 57.31
CA GLU A 52 -19.81 -17.81 58.10
C GLU A 52 -18.40 -18.38 57.86
N ASN A 53 -17.78 -18.01 56.73
CA ASN A 53 -16.39 -18.37 56.37
C ASN A 53 -15.38 -17.32 56.84
N ARG A 54 -15.80 -16.35 57.67
CA ARG A 54 -15.02 -15.21 58.15
C ARG A 54 -14.55 -14.25 57.05
N GLN A 55 -15.22 -14.20 55.90
CA GLN A 55 -14.88 -13.30 54.80
C GLN A 55 -15.71 -12.01 54.86
N MET A 56 -15.09 -10.88 54.58
CA MET A 56 -15.80 -9.60 54.48
C MET A 56 -16.51 -9.51 53.13
N ILE A 57 -17.83 -9.40 53.17
CA ILE A 57 -18.72 -9.34 52.02
C ILE A 57 -19.32 -7.94 51.92
N LEU A 58 -19.27 -7.34 50.73
CA LEU A 58 -20.02 -6.16 50.35
C LEU A 58 -21.23 -6.61 49.53
N GLN A 59 -22.44 -6.37 50.00
CA GLN A 59 -23.66 -6.80 49.30
C GLN A 59 -24.59 -5.61 49.06
N ASP A 60 -24.95 -5.39 47.80
CA ASP A 60 -25.98 -4.45 47.35
C ASP A 60 -27.15 -5.23 46.71
N SER A 61 -28.25 -4.55 46.38
CA SER A 61 -29.47 -5.17 45.81
C SER A 61 -29.24 -5.92 44.49
N GLU A 62 -28.13 -5.64 43.79
CA GLU A 62 -27.81 -6.22 42.48
C GLU A 62 -26.55 -7.09 42.48
N ALA A 63 -25.72 -7.07 43.52
CA ALA A 63 -24.45 -7.80 43.54
C ALA A 63 -23.94 -8.13 44.96
N ARG A 64 -23.30 -9.30 45.09
CA ARG A 64 -22.54 -9.72 46.28
C ARG A 64 -21.07 -9.86 45.88
N LEU A 65 -20.19 -9.05 46.45
CA LEU A 65 -18.76 -9.07 46.17
C LEU A 65 -17.99 -9.39 47.46
N SER A 66 -17.14 -10.42 47.42
CA SER A 66 -16.20 -10.67 48.53
C SER A 66 -14.99 -9.77 48.39
N LEU A 67 -14.48 -9.25 49.52
CA LEU A 67 -13.19 -8.55 49.56
C LEU A 67 -12.05 -9.43 49.01
N LYS A 68 -12.16 -10.75 49.22
CA LYS A 68 -11.22 -11.73 48.68
C LYS A 68 -11.21 -11.70 47.14
N ASP A 69 -12.40 -11.72 46.53
CA ASP A 69 -12.53 -11.70 45.06
C ASP A 69 -12.04 -10.38 44.47
N MET A 70 -12.26 -9.25 45.17
CA MET A 70 -11.70 -7.95 44.78
C MET A 70 -10.17 -7.91 44.86
N LEU A 71 -9.57 -8.54 45.87
CA LEU A 71 -8.11 -8.63 46.00
C LEU A 71 -7.49 -9.56 44.95
N GLU A 72 -8.15 -10.68 44.63
CA GLU A 72 -7.72 -11.60 43.59
C GLU A 72 -7.79 -10.95 42.20
N THR A 73 -8.87 -10.21 41.91
CA THR A 73 -9.00 -9.44 40.67
C THR A 73 -7.98 -8.30 40.56
N LEU A 74 -7.69 -7.59 41.66
CA LEU A 74 -6.63 -6.57 41.70
C LEU A 74 -5.23 -7.19 41.48
N SER A 75 -4.94 -8.35 42.08
CA SER A 75 -3.68 -9.07 41.87
C SER A 75 -3.53 -9.51 40.41
N SER A 76 -4.59 -10.05 39.81
CA SER A 76 -4.63 -10.43 38.39
C SER A 76 -4.42 -9.22 37.46
N LEU A 77 -5.02 -8.09 37.81
CA LEU A 77 -4.84 -6.83 37.07
C LEU A 77 -3.40 -6.32 37.16
N GLN A 78 -2.78 -6.34 38.34
CA GLN A 78 -1.37 -5.97 38.52
C GLN A 78 -0.44 -6.86 37.70
N GLN A 79 -0.68 -8.16 37.65
CA GLN A 79 0.09 -9.09 36.85
C GLN A 79 -0.06 -8.82 35.34
N THR A 80 -1.28 -8.47 34.90
CA THR A 80 -1.57 -8.09 33.52
C THR A 80 -0.87 -6.78 33.14
N VAL A 81 -0.95 -5.76 33.99
CA VAL A 81 -0.24 -4.48 33.79
C VAL A 81 1.27 -4.67 33.74
N SER A 82 1.83 -5.49 34.63
CA SER A 82 3.27 -5.79 34.64
C SER A 82 3.71 -6.50 33.35
N THR A 83 2.87 -7.37 32.82
CA THR A 83 3.11 -8.06 31.54
C THR A 83 3.04 -7.10 30.36
N LEU A 84 2.04 -6.21 30.33
CA LEU A 84 1.92 -5.17 29.31
C LEU A 84 3.11 -4.20 29.36
N GLN A 85 3.59 -3.83 30.54
CA GLN A 85 4.77 -2.98 30.70
C GLN A 85 6.05 -3.65 30.17
N ARG A 86 6.23 -4.94 30.44
CA ARG A 86 7.35 -5.73 29.89
C ARG A 86 7.30 -5.77 28.36
N HIS A 87 6.14 -6.10 27.78
CA HIS A 87 5.95 -6.11 26.33
C HIS A 87 6.18 -4.73 25.71
N ASN A 88 5.76 -3.66 26.39
CA ASN A 88 6.05 -2.29 25.93
C ASN A 88 7.55 -1.98 25.94
N ALA A 89 8.29 -2.42 26.96
CA ALA A 89 9.73 -2.26 27.03
C ALA A 89 10.46 -3.05 25.93
N GLU A 90 10.03 -4.29 25.67
CA GLU A 90 10.54 -5.13 24.57
C GLU A 90 10.25 -4.51 23.20
N LEU A 91 9.04 -3.99 22.98
CA LEU A 91 8.68 -3.27 21.76
C LEU A 91 9.53 -2.01 21.58
N ARG A 92 9.70 -1.20 22.63
CA ARG A 92 10.57 -0.01 22.58
C ARG A 92 12.03 -0.36 22.28
N SER A 93 12.54 -1.45 22.84
CA SER A 93 13.88 -1.96 22.55
C SER A 93 14.01 -2.40 21.08
N THR A 94 12.99 -3.09 20.55
CA THR A 94 12.93 -3.51 19.15
C THR A 94 12.86 -2.32 18.21
N VAL A 95 12.02 -1.32 18.51
CA VAL A 95 11.92 -0.06 17.76
C VAL A 95 13.24 0.69 17.78
N SER A 96 13.88 0.83 18.95
CA SER A 96 15.19 1.49 19.06
C SER A 96 16.29 0.75 18.28
N THR A 97 16.23 -0.59 18.25
CA THR A 97 17.14 -1.42 17.44
C THR A 97 16.90 -1.21 15.95
N LEU A 98 15.64 -1.13 15.51
CA LEU A 98 15.27 -0.85 14.12
C LEU A 98 15.62 0.58 13.70
N GLU A 99 15.42 1.57 14.57
CA GLU A 99 15.79 2.97 14.34
C GLU A 99 17.30 3.16 14.29
N SER A 100 18.06 2.45 15.13
CA SER A 100 19.54 2.45 15.06
C SER A 100 20.11 1.65 13.89
N GLN A 101 19.38 0.64 13.40
CA GLN A 101 19.66 -0.08 12.15
C GLN A 101 19.19 0.67 10.90
N ALA A 102 18.41 1.73 11.03
CA ALA A 102 18.10 2.66 9.94
C ALA A 102 19.32 3.54 9.61
N THR A 103 20.47 2.91 9.40
CA THR A 103 21.67 3.51 8.82
C THR A 103 21.41 3.84 7.35
N ALA A 104 21.57 5.12 7.01
CA ALA A 104 21.48 5.74 5.70
C ALA A 104 20.13 5.55 4.97
N SER A 105 19.27 6.57 5.02
CA SER A 105 18.20 6.72 4.04
C SER A 105 18.82 6.82 2.64
N VAL A 106 18.80 5.72 1.90
CA VAL A 106 19.28 5.65 0.53
C VAL A 106 18.18 6.24 -0.36
N ALA A 107 18.36 7.48 -0.82
CA ALA A 107 17.43 8.15 -1.72
C ALA A 107 17.61 7.64 -3.16
N PHE A 108 16.49 7.39 -3.85
CA PHE A 108 16.50 7.10 -5.29
C PHE A 108 16.68 8.40 -6.07
N THR A 109 17.89 8.67 -6.54
CA THR A 109 18.22 9.92 -7.25
C THR A 109 18.40 9.76 -8.75
N ARG A 110 18.44 8.52 -9.25
CA ARG A 110 18.65 8.20 -10.66
C ARG A 110 17.56 7.30 -11.20
N ILE A 111 17.31 7.44 -12.50
CA ILE A 111 16.31 6.65 -13.24
C ILE A 111 16.94 6.10 -14.52
N ALA A 112 16.64 4.85 -14.83
CA ALA A 112 16.92 4.23 -16.12
C ALA A 112 15.64 3.53 -16.60
N ALA A 113 15.32 3.62 -17.88
CA ALA A 113 14.09 3.09 -18.43
C ALA A 113 14.32 2.38 -19.76
N ILE A 114 13.52 1.35 -20.01
CA ILE A 114 13.42 0.62 -21.26
C ILE A 114 11.95 0.70 -21.68
N THR A 115 11.67 1.34 -22.81
CA THR A 115 10.30 1.61 -23.28
C THR A 115 10.05 1.10 -24.69
N THR A 116 11.02 0.38 -25.26
CA THR A 116 10.92 -0.21 -26.60
C THR A 116 10.87 -1.72 -26.45
N ALA A 117 9.94 -2.36 -27.15
CA ALA A 117 9.81 -3.82 -27.12
C ALA A 117 11.09 -4.54 -27.51
N GLY A 118 11.35 -5.68 -26.86
CA GLY A 118 12.55 -6.48 -27.08
C GLY A 118 13.05 -7.14 -25.81
N THR A 119 14.12 -7.91 -25.96
CA THR A 119 14.82 -8.52 -24.82
C THR A 119 16.10 -7.74 -24.56
N TYR A 120 16.39 -7.48 -23.29
CA TYR A 120 17.54 -6.69 -22.87
C TYR A 120 18.26 -7.38 -21.72
N ASP A 121 19.57 -7.42 -21.83
CA ASP A 121 20.45 -7.74 -20.72
C ASP A 121 20.69 -6.46 -19.91
N VAL A 122 20.43 -6.56 -18.61
CA VAL A 122 20.57 -5.45 -17.66
C VAL A 122 21.64 -5.82 -16.64
N THR A 123 22.72 -5.06 -16.62
CA THR A 123 23.78 -5.20 -15.63
C THR A 123 23.69 -4.07 -14.63
N ILE A 124 23.47 -4.41 -13.37
CA ILE A 124 23.49 -3.47 -12.26
C ILE A 124 24.81 -3.63 -11.53
N SER A 125 25.52 -2.53 -11.30
CA SER A 125 26.79 -2.51 -10.59
C SER A 125 26.74 -1.49 -9.46
N ILE A 126 27.28 -1.87 -8.30
CA ILE A 126 27.41 -1.00 -7.15
C ILE A 126 28.86 -0.54 -7.10
N ASN A 127 29.08 0.76 -7.19
CA ASN A 127 30.43 1.31 -7.14
C ASN A 127 31.01 1.15 -5.73
N ASN A 128 32.16 0.49 -5.62
CA ASN A 128 32.83 0.21 -4.34
C ASN A 128 33.23 1.49 -3.58
N SER A 129 33.33 2.65 -4.24
CA SER A 129 33.65 3.94 -3.60
C SER A 129 32.43 4.78 -3.23
N SER A 130 31.21 4.26 -3.39
CA SER A 130 29.97 5.02 -3.25
C SER A 130 29.53 5.30 -1.81
N GLY A 131 30.17 4.67 -0.80
CA GLY A 131 29.73 4.73 0.59
C GLY A 131 28.35 4.10 0.83
N LEU A 132 27.80 3.37 -0.16
CA LEU A 132 26.54 2.67 -0.03
C LEU A 132 26.66 1.48 0.93
N PRO A 133 25.58 1.13 1.66
CA PRO A 133 25.55 -0.04 2.52
C PRO A 133 25.72 -1.34 1.73
N SER A 134 26.07 -2.43 2.42
CA SER A 134 26.26 -3.76 1.81
C SER A 134 24.98 -4.36 1.20
N SER A 135 23.82 -3.81 1.54
CA SER A 135 22.52 -4.12 0.93
C SER A 135 21.93 -2.81 0.42
N VAL A 136 21.84 -2.67 -0.90
CA VAL A 136 21.37 -1.43 -1.53
C VAL A 136 19.98 -1.65 -2.11
N PRO A 137 18.99 -0.80 -1.78
CA PRO A 137 17.67 -0.91 -2.38
C PRO A 137 17.71 -0.46 -3.85
N LEU A 138 17.02 -1.22 -4.69
CA LEU A 138 16.64 -0.88 -6.05
C LEU A 138 15.11 -0.91 -6.12
N TYR A 139 14.49 0.18 -6.55
CA TYR A 139 13.07 0.15 -6.86
C TYR A 139 12.90 -0.06 -8.37
N ALA A 140 12.08 -1.03 -8.75
CA ALA A 140 11.83 -1.37 -10.14
C ALA A 140 10.33 -1.43 -10.42
N GLU A 141 9.96 -1.07 -11.65
CA GLU A 141 8.60 -1.08 -12.16
C GLU A 141 8.57 -1.76 -13.52
N VAL A 142 7.49 -2.49 -13.80
CA VAL A 142 7.20 -3.05 -15.11
C VAL A 142 5.75 -2.77 -15.51
N GLY A 143 5.57 -2.35 -16.77
CA GLY A 143 4.27 -2.19 -17.40
C GLY A 143 4.10 -3.14 -18.56
N GLY A 144 2.97 -3.86 -18.61
CA GLY A 144 2.61 -4.68 -19.76
C GLY A 144 2.26 -3.80 -20.96
N ALA A 145 2.37 -4.35 -22.18
CA ALA A 145 2.02 -3.61 -23.38
C ALA A 145 0.50 -3.45 -23.55
N GLY A 146 0.05 -2.39 -24.20
CA GLY A 146 -1.37 -2.19 -24.53
C GLY A 146 -1.83 -3.11 -25.67
N GLY A 147 -3.11 -3.48 -25.68
CA GLY A 147 -3.76 -4.13 -26.82
C GLY A 147 -4.04 -3.13 -27.95
N GLY A 148 -4.07 -3.63 -29.18
CA GLY A 148 -4.42 -2.82 -30.36
C GLY A 148 -5.93 -2.60 -30.48
N GLY A 149 -6.33 -1.48 -31.09
CA GLY A 149 -7.73 -1.19 -31.34
C GLY A 149 -8.37 -2.08 -32.43
N ALA A 150 -9.69 -2.26 -32.36
CA ALA A 150 -10.48 -3.00 -33.33
C ALA A 150 -11.16 -2.09 -34.36
N SER A 151 -11.57 -2.70 -35.47
CA SER A 151 -12.39 -2.07 -36.51
C SER A 151 -13.70 -2.83 -36.73
N PRO A 152 -14.64 -2.30 -37.53
CA PRO A 152 -15.90 -2.99 -37.81
C PRO A 152 -15.81 -4.39 -38.43
N SER A 153 -14.66 -4.74 -38.98
CA SER A 153 -14.45 -5.97 -39.74
C SER A 153 -13.34 -6.86 -39.18
N ALA A 154 -12.61 -6.44 -38.15
CA ALA A 154 -11.50 -7.20 -37.59
C ALA A 154 -11.15 -6.79 -36.15
N GLY A 155 -10.77 -7.78 -35.33
CA GLY A 155 -10.32 -7.60 -33.95
C GLY A 155 -8.86 -7.12 -33.86
N GLY A 156 -8.55 -6.36 -32.81
CA GLY A 156 -7.18 -5.94 -32.50
C GLY A 156 -6.35 -7.09 -31.93
N VAL A 157 -5.02 -6.99 -32.01
CA VAL A 157 -4.10 -7.97 -31.42
C VAL A 157 -3.80 -7.61 -29.98
N ASN A 158 -3.65 -8.61 -29.11
CA ASN A 158 -3.27 -8.41 -27.71
C ASN A 158 -1.84 -7.84 -27.59
N GLY A 159 -1.62 -7.01 -26.58
CA GLY A 159 -0.29 -6.61 -26.15
C GLY A 159 0.45 -7.78 -25.50
N ALA A 160 1.78 -7.81 -25.65
CA ALA A 160 2.61 -8.81 -24.98
C ALA A 160 2.89 -8.44 -23.51
N SER A 161 3.20 -9.45 -22.72
CA SER A 161 3.60 -9.26 -21.32
C SER A 161 5.00 -8.69 -21.21
N THR A 162 5.26 -7.94 -20.13
CA THR A 162 6.58 -7.44 -19.78
C THR A 162 7.05 -8.10 -18.49
N SER A 163 8.32 -8.47 -18.42
CA SER A 163 8.90 -9.10 -17.24
C SER A 163 10.32 -8.63 -16.95
N LEU A 164 10.67 -8.70 -15.67
CA LEU A 164 12.03 -8.53 -15.16
C LEU A 164 12.42 -9.80 -14.44
N VAL A 165 13.47 -10.45 -14.92
CA VAL A 165 13.93 -11.76 -14.44
C VAL A 165 15.37 -11.63 -13.94
N CYS A 166 15.70 -12.35 -12.89
CA CYS A 166 17.07 -12.60 -12.44
C CYS A 166 17.49 -14.00 -12.91
N PRO A 167 18.19 -14.14 -14.05
CA PRO A 167 18.47 -15.45 -14.64
C PRO A 167 19.33 -16.34 -13.75
N SER A 168 20.30 -15.75 -13.04
CA SER A 168 21.21 -16.46 -12.15
C SER A 168 20.51 -17.13 -10.97
N MET A 169 19.30 -16.67 -10.61
CA MET A 169 18.48 -17.24 -9.54
C MET A 169 17.24 -17.94 -10.07
N ALA A 170 17.08 -18.04 -11.40
CA ALA A 170 15.85 -18.48 -12.07
C ALA A 170 14.58 -17.82 -11.48
N MET A 171 14.70 -16.58 -11.02
CA MET A 171 13.68 -15.91 -10.23
C MET A 171 13.08 -14.76 -11.04
N MET A 172 11.77 -14.77 -11.23
CA MET A 172 11.05 -13.64 -11.79
C MET A 172 10.83 -12.60 -10.69
N TRP A 173 11.33 -11.39 -10.90
CA TRP A 173 11.17 -10.30 -9.94
C TRP A 173 9.83 -9.60 -10.12
N LEU A 174 9.51 -9.24 -11.36
CA LEU A 174 8.29 -8.53 -11.70
C LEU A 174 7.71 -9.07 -13.02
N LYS A 175 6.39 -9.10 -13.12
CA LYS A 175 5.67 -9.44 -14.35
C LYS A 175 4.37 -8.66 -14.42
N ALA A 176 4.13 -8.04 -15.58
CA ALA A 176 2.87 -7.43 -15.93
C ALA A 176 2.37 -7.99 -17.27
N THR A 177 1.11 -8.43 -17.33
CA THR A 177 0.51 -8.94 -18.57
C THR A 177 0.14 -7.80 -19.50
N GLY A 178 0.18 -8.07 -20.80
CA GLY A 178 -0.32 -7.13 -21.79
C GLY A 178 -1.85 -7.07 -21.79
N GLY A 179 -2.39 -5.99 -22.33
CA GLY A 179 -3.82 -5.79 -22.47
C GLY A 179 -4.40 -6.51 -23.70
N VAL A 180 -5.69 -6.83 -23.64
CA VAL A 180 -6.38 -7.54 -24.73
C VAL A 180 -6.72 -6.57 -25.87
N GLY A 181 -6.63 -7.02 -27.12
CA GLY A 181 -7.04 -6.24 -28.28
C GLY A 181 -8.54 -5.92 -28.24
N GLY A 182 -8.95 -4.83 -28.89
CA GLY A 182 -10.37 -4.50 -29.00
C GLY A 182 -11.15 -5.55 -29.82
N ASP A 183 -12.46 -5.64 -29.59
CA ASP A 183 -13.38 -6.45 -30.39
C ASP A 183 -14.46 -5.59 -31.04
N TYR A 184 -14.96 -5.97 -32.23
CA TYR A 184 -16.01 -5.22 -32.91
C TYR A 184 -17.28 -5.02 -32.06
N LEU A 185 -17.56 -5.97 -31.16
CA LEU A 185 -18.76 -5.97 -30.32
C LEU A 185 -18.59 -5.15 -29.02
N GLY A 186 -17.40 -4.59 -28.74
CA GLY A 186 -17.17 -3.74 -27.57
C GLY A 186 -15.69 -3.46 -27.30
N PRO A 187 -15.37 -2.45 -26.45
CA PRO A 187 -13.99 -2.15 -26.06
C PRO A 187 -13.29 -3.41 -25.53
N GLY A 188 -11.97 -3.52 -25.74
CA GLY A 188 -11.14 -4.61 -25.22
C GLY A 188 -11.25 -4.68 -23.70
N GLY A 189 -12.20 -5.50 -23.21
CA GLY A 189 -12.66 -5.43 -21.81
C GLY A 189 -11.71 -6.01 -20.78
N ALA A 190 -10.65 -6.69 -21.21
CA ALA A 190 -9.68 -7.32 -20.33
C ALA A 190 -8.37 -6.51 -20.29
N HIS A 191 -8.22 -5.73 -19.24
CA HIS A 191 -6.96 -5.09 -18.88
C HIS A 191 -5.96 -6.13 -18.39
N GLY A 192 -4.68 -5.91 -18.66
CA GLY A 192 -3.61 -6.67 -18.07
C GLY A 192 -3.52 -6.47 -16.56
N SER A 193 -2.73 -7.31 -15.91
CA SER A 193 -2.51 -7.39 -14.47
C SER A 193 -1.02 -7.43 -14.15
N GLY A 194 -0.63 -6.86 -13.02
CA GLY A 194 0.60 -7.27 -12.35
C GLY A 194 0.44 -8.69 -11.81
N ASP A 195 1.16 -9.64 -12.38
CA ASP A 195 1.10 -11.05 -11.96
C ASP A 195 2.06 -11.32 -10.80
N ILE A 196 3.28 -10.77 -10.92
CA ILE A 196 4.40 -11.02 -10.01
C ILE A 196 4.98 -9.69 -9.56
N GLY A 197 5.14 -9.55 -8.25
CA GLY A 197 5.70 -8.37 -7.59
C GLY A 197 5.04 -8.09 -6.24
N PRO A 198 5.73 -7.36 -5.34
CA PRO A 198 5.13 -6.90 -4.08
C PRO A 198 3.94 -5.96 -4.29
N ILE A 199 4.05 -5.04 -5.25
CA ILE A 199 2.98 -4.13 -5.66
C ILE A 199 2.49 -4.59 -7.02
N ARG A 200 1.18 -4.83 -7.15
CA ARG A 200 0.55 -5.32 -8.36
C ARG A 200 -0.74 -4.57 -8.57
N LEU A 201 -0.89 -4.00 -9.76
CA LEU A 201 -2.08 -3.28 -10.16
C LEU A 201 -2.63 -3.91 -11.45
N VAL A 202 -3.95 -3.97 -11.53
CA VAL A 202 -4.61 -4.14 -12.83
C VAL A 202 -4.38 -2.86 -13.61
N GLY A 203 -4.11 -2.98 -14.91
CA GLY A 203 -3.93 -1.85 -15.81
C GLY A 203 -5.04 -0.83 -15.61
N ARG A 204 -4.69 0.36 -15.10
CA ARG A 204 -5.59 1.51 -14.98
C ARG A 204 -5.00 2.65 -15.81
N GLY A 205 -5.51 2.83 -17.04
CA GLY A 205 -5.18 3.92 -17.98
C GLY A 205 -4.09 3.55 -19.00
N GLY A 206 -4.16 3.95 -20.28
CA GLY A 206 -4.96 4.98 -20.94
C GLY A 206 -5.86 4.53 -22.11
N ASP A 207 -6.48 5.51 -22.76
CA ASP A 207 -7.40 5.30 -23.88
C ASP A 207 -6.61 4.90 -25.13
N GLY A 208 -6.84 3.69 -25.61
CA GLY A 208 -6.23 3.15 -26.83
C GLY A 208 -6.93 3.60 -28.11
N GLY A 209 -7.74 4.65 -28.07
CA GLY A 209 -8.43 5.16 -29.24
C GLY A 209 -8.71 6.64 -29.21
N VAL A 210 -8.73 7.18 -30.41
CA VAL A 210 -9.16 8.55 -30.69
C VAL A 210 -10.62 8.65 -30.26
N GLY A 211 -10.94 9.61 -29.39
CA GLY A 211 -12.29 9.88 -28.91
C GLY A 211 -13.36 9.74 -29.98
N GLY A 212 -14.08 8.62 -29.94
CA GLY A 212 -15.36 8.41 -30.59
C GLY A 212 -16.37 8.15 -29.49
N GLY A 213 -17.03 9.21 -29.04
CA GLY A 213 -17.99 9.18 -27.94
C GLY A 213 -19.00 8.03 -28.08
N GLY A 214 -19.02 7.18 -27.06
CA GLY A 214 -20.01 6.14 -26.88
C GLY A 214 -20.35 5.97 -25.41
N SER A 215 -20.55 7.10 -24.71
CA SER A 215 -21.40 7.06 -23.51
C SER A 215 -22.68 6.35 -23.89
N ALA A 216 -23.12 5.45 -23.01
CA ALA A 216 -24.42 4.82 -23.08
C ALA A 216 -25.50 5.87 -23.43
N GLY A 217 -26.00 5.82 -24.66
CA GLY A 217 -27.08 6.67 -25.14
C GLY A 217 -26.65 7.77 -26.10
N SER A 218 -27.25 7.71 -27.30
CA SER A 218 -27.56 8.83 -28.19
C SER A 218 -26.71 8.97 -29.47
N TYR A 219 -27.44 8.77 -30.58
CA TYR A 219 -27.19 9.16 -31.97
C TYR A 219 -26.21 8.36 -32.84
N ARG A 220 -26.83 7.45 -33.62
CA ARG A 220 -26.37 6.98 -34.93
C ARG A 220 -26.14 8.18 -35.86
N VAL A 221 -24.89 8.51 -36.14
CA VAL A 221 -24.51 9.13 -37.42
C VAL A 221 -24.12 8.00 -38.36
N PRO A 222 -24.80 7.82 -39.52
CA PRO A 222 -24.35 6.86 -40.51
C PRO A 222 -23.11 7.43 -41.19
N THR A 223 -22.17 6.56 -41.57
CA THR A 223 -21.16 6.72 -42.64
C THR A 223 -19.67 6.79 -42.29
N ILE A 224 -19.17 6.73 -41.04
CA ILE A 224 -17.75 6.33 -40.79
C ILE A 224 -17.59 5.54 -39.49
N SER A 225 -17.39 4.23 -39.65
CA SER A 225 -16.60 3.30 -38.83
C SER A 225 -15.77 3.93 -37.69
N THR A 226 -16.28 3.91 -36.46
CA THR A 226 -15.49 4.24 -35.26
C THR A 226 -14.89 2.95 -34.69
N GLY A 227 -13.57 2.82 -34.72
CA GLY A 227 -12.87 1.71 -34.07
C GLY A 227 -13.07 1.73 -32.54
N VAL A 228 -12.81 0.60 -31.89
CA VAL A 228 -12.84 0.50 -30.42
C VAL A 228 -11.43 0.33 -29.86
N ASP A 229 -11.23 0.82 -28.64
CA ASP A 229 -9.95 0.78 -27.94
C ASP A 229 -9.55 -0.65 -27.54
N GLY A 230 -8.25 -0.92 -27.57
CA GLY A 230 -7.66 -2.07 -26.88
C GLY A 230 -7.55 -1.82 -25.38
N GLY A 231 -7.42 -2.90 -24.62
CA GLY A 231 -7.19 -2.88 -23.18
C GLY A 231 -5.76 -2.46 -22.84
N ASN A 232 -5.60 -1.77 -21.72
CA ASN A 232 -4.29 -1.44 -21.15
C ASN A 232 -3.53 -2.65 -20.63
N GLY A 233 -2.19 -2.58 -20.69
CA GLY A 233 -1.33 -3.52 -19.99
C GLY A 233 -1.38 -3.34 -18.46
N GLY A 234 -1.01 -4.39 -17.74
CA GLY A 234 -0.92 -4.41 -16.29
C GLY A 234 0.28 -3.65 -15.75
N TYR A 235 0.39 -3.63 -14.42
CA TYR A 235 1.52 -2.98 -13.74
C TYR A 235 1.99 -3.77 -12.53
N ALA A 236 3.30 -3.93 -12.37
CA ALA A 236 3.91 -4.46 -11.16
C ALA A 236 5.15 -3.66 -10.77
N ALA A 237 5.35 -3.49 -9.46
CA ALA A 237 6.51 -2.78 -8.92
C ALA A 237 6.97 -3.37 -7.60
N GLY A 238 8.21 -3.08 -7.23
CA GLY A 238 8.78 -3.57 -5.99
C GLY A 238 10.15 -2.99 -5.67
N VAL A 239 10.50 -3.05 -4.39
CA VAL A 239 11.86 -2.74 -3.92
C VAL A 239 12.61 -4.06 -3.72
N PHE A 240 13.78 -4.16 -4.31
CA PHE A 240 14.66 -5.33 -4.26
C PHE A 240 15.96 -4.93 -3.56
N GLN A 241 16.41 -5.77 -2.64
CA GLN A 241 17.67 -5.56 -1.92
C GLN A 241 18.80 -6.25 -2.68
N LEU A 242 19.76 -5.46 -3.15
CA LEU A 242 20.94 -5.96 -3.85
C LEU A 242 22.08 -6.15 -2.86
N THR A 243 22.56 -7.39 -2.72
CA THR A 243 23.67 -7.75 -1.83
C THR A 243 24.95 -8.08 -2.60
N ALA A 244 24.83 -8.37 -3.90
CA ALA A 244 25.98 -8.62 -4.77
C ALA A 244 26.49 -7.31 -5.40
N PRO A 245 27.82 -7.14 -5.56
CA PRO A 245 28.40 -5.95 -6.17
C PRO A 245 28.01 -5.79 -7.64
N VAL A 246 27.70 -6.89 -8.31
CA VAL A 246 27.14 -6.92 -9.67
C VAL A 246 25.96 -7.87 -9.70
N GLN A 247 24.84 -7.41 -10.26
CA GLN A 247 23.64 -8.20 -10.47
C GLN A 247 23.27 -8.16 -11.96
N GLN A 248 23.07 -9.32 -12.56
CA GLN A 248 22.55 -9.44 -13.92
C GLN A 248 21.07 -9.76 -13.87
N LEU A 249 20.31 -9.02 -14.67
CA LEU A 249 18.88 -9.21 -14.90
C LEU A 249 18.63 -9.29 -16.40
N GLN A 250 17.50 -9.89 -16.77
CA GLN A 250 16.97 -9.85 -18.12
C GLN A 250 15.61 -9.15 -18.08
N ALA A 251 15.46 -8.12 -18.91
CA ALA A 251 14.20 -7.44 -19.11
C ALA A 251 13.62 -7.89 -20.46
N VAL A 252 12.39 -8.40 -20.44
CA VAL A 252 11.63 -8.71 -21.66
C VAL A 252 10.51 -7.68 -21.74
N VAL A 253 10.63 -6.71 -22.64
CA VAL A 253 9.63 -5.65 -22.85
C VAL A 253 8.63 -6.10 -23.90
N GLY A 254 7.36 -6.17 -23.51
CA GLY A 254 6.28 -6.59 -24.41
C GLY A 254 6.04 -5.59 -25.54
N ALA A 255 5.80 -6.10 -26.74
CA ALA A 255 5.34 -5.32 -27.88
C ALA A 255 3.86 -4.96 -27.75
N GLY A 256 3.54 -3.73 -28.15
CA GLY A 256 2.18 -3.25 -28.33
C GLY A 256 1.37 -4.11 -29.29
N GLY A 257 0.10 -4.29 -28.98
CA GLY A 257 -0.85 -4.98 -29.85
C GLY A 257 -1.10 -4.18 -31.13
N ARG A 258 -1.15 -4.84 -32.27
CA ARG A 258 -1.45 -4.19 -33.55
C ARG A 258 -2.94 -3.95 -33.72
N SER A 259 -3.27 -2.79 -34.25
CA SER A 259 -4.61 -2.42 -34.69
C SER A 259 -5.07 -3.29 -35.85
N ALA A 260 -6.38 -3.47 -35.94
CA ALA A 260 -7.02 -4.23 -37.00
C ALA A 260 -7.15 -3.45 -38.33
N ASP A 261 -7.00 -2.13 -38.28
CA ASP A 261 -7.17 -1.22 -39.42
C ASP A 261 -6.37 0.08 -39.18
N ARG A 262 -6.01 0.78 -40.26
CA ARG A 262 -5.23 2.03 -40.27
C ARG A 262 -5.89 3.20 -39.53
N TYR A 263 -7.16 3.08 -39.19
CA TYR A 263 -7.93 4.09 -38.46
C TYR A 263 -8.04 3.79 -36.95
N ALA A 264 -7.62 2.59 -36.52
CA ALA A 264 -7.49 2.23 -35.11
C ALA A 264 -6.02 2.42 -34.67
N GLN A 265 -5.79 2.64 -33.37
CA GLN A 265 -4.45 2.84 -32.85
C GLN A 265 -3.82 1.51 -32.43
N ASP A 266 -2.52 1.38 -32.69
CA ASP A 266 -1.70 0.33 -32.10
C ASP A 266 -1.54 0.59 -30.60
N GLY A 267 -1.48 -0.48 -29.82
CA GLY A 267 -1.17 -0.41 -28.40
C GLY A 267 0.26 0.06 -28.19
N SER A 268 0.52 0.75 -27.07
CA SER A 268 1.87 1.11 -26.68
C SER A 268 2.67 -0.13 -26.27
N ASP A 269 3.98 -0.11 -26.51
CA ASP A 269 4.90 -1.07 -25.91
C ASP A 269 4.83 -1.02 -24.38
N GLY A 270 5.26 -2.10 -23.75
CA GLY A 270 5.47 -2.15 -22.32
C GLY A 270 6.68 -1.33 -21.88
N PHE A 271 6.99 -1.38 -20.58
CA PHE A 271 8.17 -0.71 -20.06
C PHE A 271 8.79 -1.43 -18.87
N VAL A 272 10.06 -1.16 -18.62
CA VAL A 272 10.76 -1.44 -17.38
C VAL A 272 11.46 -0.16 -16.91
N ILE A 273 11.24 0.25 -15.67
CA ILE A 273 11.85 1.44 -15.07
C ILE A 273 12.59 1.04 -13.81
N PHE A 274 13.80 1.56 -13.63
CA PHE A 274 14.63 1.38 -12.47
C PHE A 274 14.87 2.72 -11.80
N HIS A 275 14.63 2.77 -10.50
CA HIS A 275 14.97 3.89 -9.63
C HIS A 275 16.05 3.41 -8.65
N TYR A 276 17.18 4.11 -8.66
CA TYR A 276 18.36 3.66 -7.94
C TYR A 276 19.12 4.86 -7.34
N PRO A 277 19.88 4.63 -6.26
CA PRO A 277 20.67 5.68 -5.64
C PRO A 277 21.90 6.08 -6.44
N GLN A 278 22.45 7.24 -6.12
CA GLN A 278 23.78 7.62 -6.53
C GLN A 278 24.81 6.61 -6.01
N GLY A 279 25.74 6.18 -6.87
CA GLY A 279 26.72 5.15 -6.56
C GLY A 279 26.37 3.75 -7.06
N MET A 280 25.18 3.57 -7.61
CA MET A 280 24.84 2.41 -8.45
C MET A 280 24.79 2.85 -9.91
N ASP A 281 25.22 1.97 -10.82
CA ASP A 281 25.16 2.15 -12.26
C ASP A 281 24.41 0.99 -12.91
N ILE A 282 23.49 1.32 -13.83
CA ILE A 282 22.72 0.35 -14.61
C ILE A 282 23.14 0.49 -16.07
N THR A 283 23.59 -0.63 -16.65
CA THR A 283 23.91 -0.75 -18.08
C THR A 283 22.86 -1.63 -18.73
N ILE A 284 22.31 -1.18 -19.86
CA ILE A 284 21.26 -1.87 -20.62
C ILE A 284 21.77 -2.14 -22.02
N THR A 285 21.75 -3.39 -22.44
CA THR A 285 22.14 -3.83 -23.79
C THR A 285 21.03 -4.67 -24.40
N ASN A 286 20.72 -4.47 -25.68
CA ASN A 286 19.75 -5.30 -26.38
C ASN A 286 20.33 -6.72 -26.51
N ALA A 287 19.56 -7.72 -26.07
CA ALA A 287 19.89 -9.12 -26.21
C ALA A 287 19.45 -9.56 -27.62
N ALA A 288 20.43 -9.61 -28.54
CA ALA A 288 20.23 -9.94 -29.94
C ALA A 288 19.60 -11.33 -30.15
#